data_AF-A0AAW0G8P7-F1
#
_entry.id   AF-A0AAW0G8P7-F1
#
_cell.length_a   1.000
_cell.length_b   1.000
_cell.length_c   1.000
_cell.angle_alpha   90.00
_cell.angle_beta   90.00
_cell.angle_gamma   90.00
#
_symmetry.space_group_name_H-M   'P 1'
#
loop_
_entity.id
_entity.type
_entity.pdbx_description
1 polymer ?
#
loop_
_entity_poly.entity_id
_entity_poly.type
_entity_poly.pdbx_seq_one_letter_code
_entity_poly.pdbx_strand_id
1 'polypeptide(L)'
;MVALAKNIQTVQIARFLAGAFGSTGSTMVGGTVADIWLPHERGLPMSLFAVSAIGSTGLGPLAAGWIEMNQKLEWRWIQWIHLM
;
A
#
# COMPACT_ATOMS: atom_id res chain seq x y z
N MET A 1 5.67 10.40 -7.05
CA MET A 1 5.04 11.63 -7.62
C MET A 1 4.54 12.60 -6.55
N VAL A 2 3.87 12.14 -5.48
CA VAL A 2 3.38 13.03 -4.40
C VAL A 2 4.51 13.74 -3.64
N ALA A 3 5.62 13.03 -3.37
CA ALA A 3 6.76 13.56 -2.61
C ALA A 3 7.48 14.76 -3.27
N LEU A 4 7.31 14.98 -4.58
CA LEU A 4 7.93 16.10 -5.32
C LEU A 4 6.97 17.29 -5.53
N ALA A 5 5.69 17.15 -5.16
CA ALA A 5 4.67 18.15 -5.43
C ALA A 5 4.93 19.48 -4.70
N LYS A 6 4.91 20.60 -5.45
CA LYS A 6 5.10 21.96 -4.92
C LYS A 6 3.80 22.70 -4.61
N ASN A 7 2.65 22.14 -4.98
CA ASN A 7 1.33 22.72 -4.76
C ASN A 7 0.31 21.61 -4.40
N ILE A 8 -0.81 22.02 -3.82
CA ILE A 8 -1.85 21.09 -3.35
C ILE A 8 -2.58 20.37 -4.50
N GLN A 9 -2.74 21.03 -5.65
CA GLN A 9 -3.41 20.48 -6.83
C GLN A 9 -2.66 19.25 -7.37
N THR A 10 -1.33 19.33 -7.46
CA THR A 10 -0.49 18.19 -7.87
C THR A 10 -0.57 17.05 -6.86
N VAL A 11 -0.66 17.33 -5.56
CA VAL A 11 -0.86 16.29 -4.54
C VAL A 11 -2.20 15.56 -4.77
N GLN A 12 -3.29 16.29 -5.01
CA GLN A 12 -4.61 15.71 -5.24
C GLN A 12 -4.64 14.83 -6.49
N ILE A 13 -4.12 15.31 -7.62
CA ILE A 13 -4.07 14.56 -8.87
C ILE A 13 -3.18 13.31 -8.72
N ALA A 14 -2.01 13.45 -8.09
CA ALA A 14 -1.11 12.32 -7.89
C ALA A 14 -1.72 11.24 -6.97
N ARG A 15 -2.50 11.63 -5.95
CA ARG A 15 -3.24 10.66 -5.10
C ARG A 15 -4.34 9.95 -5.88
N PHE A 16 -5.07 10.68 -6.73
CA PHE A 16 -6.08 10.08 -7.60
C PHE A 16 -5.46 9.02 -8.52
N LEU A 17 -4.36 9.34 -9.20
CA LEU A 17 -3.68 8.40 -10.09
C LEU A 17 -3.11 7.20 -9.33
N ALA A 18 -2.49 7.42 -8.16
CA ALA A 18 -1.99 6.33 -7.32
C ALA A 18 -3.11 5.36 -6.91
N GLY A 19 -4.29 5.88 -6.52
CA GLY A 19 -5.45 5.05 -6.20
C GLY A 19 -6.00 4.31 -7.43
N ALA A 20 -6.14 5.00 -8.55
CA ALA A 20 -6.69 4.42 -9.78
C ALA A 20 -5.85 3.22 -10.26
N PHE A 21 -4.53 3.39 -10.38
CA PHE A 21 -3.64 2.30 -10.81
C PHE A 21 -3.40 1.25 -9.73
N GLY A 22 -3.35 1.64 -8.45
CA GLY A 22 -3.20 0.71 -7.33
C GLY A 22 -4.39 -0.23 -7.12
N SER A 23 -5.60 0.19 -7.51
CA SER A 23 -6.82 -0.61 -7.34
C SER A 23 -6.74 -1.97 -8.04
N THR A 24 -6.20 -2.02 -9.26
CA THR A 24 -6.07 -3.25 -10.06
C THR A 24 -5.31 -4.33 -9.30
N GLY A 25 -4.19 -3.97 -8.67
CA GLY A 25 -3.41 -4.93 -7.87
C GLY A 25 -4.22 -5.45 -6.69
N SER A 26 -4.90 -4.56 -5.97
CA SER A 26 -5.67 -4.94 -4.77
C SER A 26 -6.83 -5.90 -5.07
N THR A 27 -7.50 -5.76 -6.22
CA THR A 27 -8.61 -6.63 -6.62
C THR A 27 -8.14 -7.97 -7.18
N MET A 28 -7.03 -8.00 -7.91
CA MET A 28 -6.58 -9.19 -8.62
C MET A 28 -5.98 -10.27 -7.72
N VAL A 29 -5.38 -9.92 -6.58
CA VAL A 29 -4.64 -10.89 -5.75
C VAL A 29 -5.51 -12.07 -5.29
N GLY A 30 -6.75 -11.81 -4.83
CA GLY A 30 -7.66 -12.89 -4.42
C GLY A 30 -8.07 -13.82 -5.57
N GLY A 31 -8.26 -13.25 -6.76
CA GLY A 31 -8.55 -14.01 -7.98
C GLY A 31 -7.37 -14.87 -8.42
N THR A 32 -6.16 -14.31 -8.41
CA THR A 32 -4.93 -15.04 -8.74
C THR A 32 -4.70 -16.23 -7.80
N VAL A 33 -4.97 -16.08 -6.51
CA VAL A 33 -4.89 -17.19 -5.54
C VAL A 33 -5.97 -18.24 -5.81
N ALA A 34 -7.15 -17.85 -6.30
CA ALA A 34 -8.15 -18.81 -6.74
C ALA A 34 -7.72 -19.55 -8.03
N ASP A 35 -7.00 -18.90 -8.94
CA ASP A 35 -6.61 -19.51 -10.22
C ASP A 35 -5.46 -20.52 -10.09
N ILE A 36 -4.56 -20.32 -9.13
CA ILE A 36 -3.35 -21.17 -8.97
C ILE A 36 -3.63 -22.45 -8.16
N TRP A 37 -4.49 -22.39 -7.14
CA TRP A 37 -4.69 -23.50 -6.20
C TRP A 37 -6.02 -24.23 -6.41
N LEU A 38 -6.08 -25.53 -6.07
CA LEU A 38 -7.35 -26.26 -6.05
C LEU A 38 -8.20 -25.85 -4.83
N PRO A 39 -9.55 -25.97 -4.89
CA PRO A 39 -10.44 -25.50 -3.83
C PRO A 39 -10.11 -25.98 -2.41
N HIS A 40 -9.57 -27.19 -2.27
CA HIS A 40 -9.23 -27.79 -0.97
C HIS A 40 -7.88 -27.30 -0.39
N GLU A 41 -7.01 -26.69 -1.20
CA GLU A 41 -5.68 -26.23 -0.78
C GLU A 41 -5.61 -24.71 -0.61
N ARG A 42 -6.63 -23.97 -1.09
CA ARG A 42 -6.69 -22.49 -1.06
C ARG A 42 -6.72 -21.87 0.34
N GLY A 43 -7.05 -22.63 1.38
CA GLY A 43 -7.23 -22.12 2.73
C GLY A 43 -5.97 -21.46 3.31
N LEU A 44 -4.81 -22.09 3.13
CA LEU A 44 -3.54 -21.60 3.68
C LEU A 44 -2.98 -20.39 2.89
N PRO A 45 -2.93 -20.40 1.54
CA PRO A 45 -2.54 -19.23 0.77
C PRO A 45 -3.44 -18.01 1.03
N MET A 46 -4.77 -18.23 1.13
CA MET A 46 -5.72 -17.16 1.37
C MET A 46 -5.60 -16.57 2.78
N SER A 47 -5.34 -17.40 3.79
CA SER A 47 -5.13 -16.90 5.16
C SER A 47 -3.83 -16.11 5.29
N LEU A 48 -2.76 -16.53 4.62
CA LEU A 48 -1.51 -15.77 4.58
C LEU A 48 -1.70 -14.40 3.90
N PHE A 49 -2.46 -14.35 2.81
CA PHE A 49 -2.83 -13.09 2.16
C PHE A 49 -3.69 -12.19 3.08
N ALA A 50 -4.67 -12.76 3.77
CA ALA A 50 -5.50 -11.99 4.71
C ALA A 50 -4.67 -11.42 5.88
N VAL A 51 -3.76 -12.23 6.44
CA VAL A 51 -2.85 -11.79 7.51
C VAL A 51 -1.89 -10.72 7.02
N SER A 52 -1.35 -10.84 5.80
CA SER A 52 -0.45 -9.81 5.27
C SER A 52 -1.20 -8.51 4.98
N ALA A 53 -2.40 -8.57 4.40
CA ALA A 53 -3.22 -7.40 4.09
C ALA A 53 -3.67 -6.64 5.37
N ILE A 54 -4.12 -7.37 6.38
CA ILE A 54 -4.52 -6.77 7.66
C ILE A 54 -3.28 -6.32 8.44
N GLY A 55 -2.24 -7.15 8.50
CA GLY A 55 -0.99 -6.86 9.21
C GLY A 55 -0.28 -5.63 8.68
N SER A 56 -0.27 -5.41 7.36
CA SER A 56 0.30 -4.19 6.77
C SER A 56 -0.44 -2.92 7.19
N THR A 57 -1.73 -3.01 7.52
CA THR A 57 -2.53 -1.86 8.00
C THR A 57 -2.04 -1.36 9.35
N GLY A 58 -1.47 -2.23 10.20
CA GLY A 58 -0.85 -1.84 11.46
C GLY A 58 0.61 -1.40 11.30
N LEU A 59 1.40 -2.15 10.54
CA LEU A 59 2.83 -1.89 10.38
C LEU A 59 3.13 -0.61 9.60
N GLY A 60 2.32 -0.27 8.59
CA GLY A 60 2.50 0.92 7.76
C GLY A 60 2.45 2.24 8.57
N PRO A 61 1.38 2.49 9.34
CA PRO A 61 1.27 3.66 10.20
C PRO A 61 2.34 3.72 11.29
N LEU A 62 2.77 2.57 11.85
CA LEU A 62 3.85 2.53 12.83
C LEU A 62 5.17 3.04 12.23
N ALA A 63 5.53 2.56 11.04
CA ALA A 63 6.71 3.06 10.33
C ALA A 63 6.56 4.55 9.94
N ALA A 64 5.38 4.95 9.43
CA ALA A 64 5.09 6.32 9.06
C ALA A 64 5.20 7.29 10.24
N GLY A 65 4.68 6.91 11.41
CA GLY A 65 4.78 7.69 12.64
C GLY A 65 6.22 7.83 13.14
N TRP A 66 7.02 6.77 13.03
CA TRP A 66 8.45 6.84 13.39
C TRP A 66 9.25 7.78 12.47
N ILE A 67 8.91 7.80 11.18
CA ILE A 67 9.51 8.73 10.22
C ILE A 67 9.13 10.17 10.59
N GLU A 68 7.86 10.42 10.88
CA GLU A 68 7.35 11.75 11.21
C GLU A 68 7.89 12.31 12.54
N MET A 69 8.21 11.44 13.51
CA MET A 69 8.87 11.86 14.77
C MET A 69 10.24 12.53 14.53
N ASN A 70 10.91 12.24 13.42
CA ASN A 70 12.17 12.89 13.06
C ASN A 70 11.91 14.22 12.34
N GLN A 71 12.25 15.35 12.98
CA GLN A 71 12.06 16.69 12.39
C GLN A 71 12.78 16.91 11.04
N LYS A 72 13.78 16.09 10.70
CA LYS A 72 14.48 16.13 9.40
C LYS A 72 13.79 15.30 8.31
N LEU A 73 12.87 14.40 8.70
CA LEU A 73 12.19 13.44 7.84
C LEU A 73 10.68 13.73 7.88
N GLU A 74 10.27 14.75 7.12
CA GLU A 74 8.86 15.15 7.04
C GLU A 74 7.99 14.11 6.27
N TRP A 75 6.69 14.40 6.14
CA TRP A 75 5.70 13.61 5.40
C TRP A 75 6.12 13.25 3.96
N ARG A 76 7.01 14.02 3.35
CA ARG A 76 7.56 13.74 2.01
C ARG A 76 8.35 12.44 1.97
N TRP A 77 9.09 12.12 3.03
CA TRP A 77 9.83 10.86 3.14
C TRP A 77 8.90 9.66 3.29
N ILE A 78 7.78 9.82 3.99
CA ILE A 78 6.72 8.82 4.06
C ILE A 78 6.18 8.52 2.64
N GLN A 79 6.03 9.55 1.80
CA GLN A 79 5.59 9.38 0.41
C GLN A 79 6.67 8.79 -0.51
N TRP A 80 7.96 8.93 -0.18
CA TRP A 80 9.04 8.24 -0.90
C TRP A 80 9.08 6.75 -0.56
N ILE A 81 8.89 6.40 0.71
CA ILE A 81 8.97 5.01 1.19
C ILE A 81 7.78 4.20 0.70
N HIS A 82 6.57 4.76 0.68
CA HIS A 82 5.39 4.08 0.10
C HIS A 82 5.42 3.95 -1.44
N LEU A 83 6.40 4.58 -2.10
CA LEU A 83 6.57 4.47 -3.55
C LEU A 83 7.63 3.41 -3.94
N MET A 84 8.25 2.75 -2.96
CA MET A 84 8.94 1.46 -3.08
C MET A 84 8.00 0.34 -2.65
#